data_AF-A0A553GTN8-F1
#
_entry.id   AF-A0A553GTN8-F1
#
_cell.length_a   1.000
_cell.length_b   1.000
_cell.length_c   1.000
_cell.angle_alpha   90.00
_cell.angle_beta   90.00
_cell.angle_gamma   90.00
#
_symmetry.space_group_name_H-M   'P 1'
#
loop_
_entity.id
_entity.type
_entity.pdbx_description
1 polymer ?
#
loop_
_entity_poly.entity_id
_entity_poly.type
_entity_poly.pdbx_seq_one_letter_code
_entity_poly.pdbx_strand_id
1 'polypeptide(L)'
;MSRTLNRVAGLLLLLLLAGALLYDARIPLGQRFQPDGDFAADMLLVNELHENGYLFRGHYSRFGFNHPGPVFLYGNALMERAGAAIGLPRANAWVLSVTVVNLAFLALIAWLLPRLFGRRLSAAAVAATLPLALLLGGRLFQFWMPYRLVLPYLAFYLSVLLVMRNGLRAAPLAMALAGVLIHGYVTMPLFTLPLLGLALLAALWRRRPLDRAAYGWLAATAAVGALFALPLLLDFLVSPKPNLLRILGAGRAMTGADHAGLLASLGFTLSYWQAALPLVLPASLVLLALGLGQLRMHRPLAQDALWSAALVTLLFMLYHITAPLPLYEFMGLYYLALPAALGCLAIYASLAALDSAALRAAGALALALGCLFALVQRPAAPLDPREDIAQMGDALAERYGPRVAFDYSAHNQGLWGLAEGLLVYLRDRGVDACVTRPELSFMYTPGATCAGPAQVMLSDVEDCTPDCQYRDARFGFRAAPLASPGAVLSFAACRLPHLDSTRSEGDCDAVSETPGFVTFGPYIRLAPGRYRFELDYSAAGHAPVGDWDVAVDKGQRVLQQGPLAGSDGQPTTLSHTFSVEGSAEAEIRTRLTQPARIVVHALRIVRL
;
A
#
# COMPACT_ATOMS: atom_id res chain seq x y z
N MET A 1 9.49 24.53 -40.15
CA MET A 1 10.50 23.81 -39.34
C MET A 1 10.76 22.44 -39.94
N SER A 2 12.02 22.03 -40.09
CA SER A 2 12.36 20.68 -40.53
C SER A 2 11.96 19.66 -39.46
N ARG A 3 11.61 18.43 -39.88
CA ARG A 3 11.32 17.32 -38.95
C ARG A 3 12.45 17.09 -37.95
N THR A 4 13.68 17.45 -38.33
CA THR A 4 14.90 17.32 -37.54
C THR A 4 14.89 18.24 -36.32
N LEU A 5 14.53 19.53 -36.48
CA LEU A 5 14.54 20.49 -35.37
C LEU A 5 13.56 20.09 -34.24
N ASN A 6 12.39 19.57 -34.62
CA ASN A 6 11.39 19.07 -33.68
C ASN A 6 11.86 17.85 -32.89
N ARG A 7 12.64 16.96 -33.52
CA ARG A 7 13.21 15.77 -32.87
C ARG A 7 14.31 16.15 -31.90
N VAL A 8 15.20 17.07 -32.29
CA VAL A 8 16.30 17.55 -31.43
C VAL A 8 15.75 18.26 -30.20
N ALA A 9 14.77 19.15 -30.35
CA ALA A 9 14.15 19.84 -29.22
C ALA A 9 13.45 18.87 -28.24
N GLY A 10 12.74 17.87 -28.76
CA GLY A 10 12.10 16.85 -27.92
C GLY A 10 13.10 16.00 -27.15
N LEU A 11 14.22 15.60 -27.78
CA LEU A 11 15.28 14.85 -27.14
C LEU A 11 15.99 15.69 -26.06
N LEU A 12 16.35 16.93 -26.36
CA LEU A 12 17.02 17.82 -25.40
C LEU A 12 16.17 18.02 -24.15
N LEU A 13 14.86 18.23 -24.28
CA LEU A 13 14.02 18.33 -23.10
C LEU A 13 13.87 17.01 -22.36
N LEU A 14 13.72 15.88 -23.05
CA LEU A 14 13.71 14.58 -22.36
C LEU A 14 14.98 14.40 -21.52
N LEU A 15 16.13 14.82 -22.05
CA LEU A 15 17.39 14.83 -21.30
C LEU A 15 17.38 15.84 -20.14
N LEU A 16 16.77 17.02 -20.29
CA LEU A 16 16.61 17.98 -19.19
C LEU A 16 15.68 17.47 -18.09
N LEU A 17 14.56 16.84 -18.45
CA LEU A 17 13.66 16.21 -17.48
C LEU A 17 14.35 15.04 -16.77
N ALA A 18 15.09 14.21 -17.52
CA ALA A 18 15.93 13.17 -16.95
C ALA A 18 16.99 13.75 -16.01
N GLY A 19 17.68 14.81 -16.42
CA GLY A 19 18.67 15.50 -15.60
C GLY A 19 18.07 16.10 -14.33
N ALA A 20 16.91 16.76 -14.43
CA ALA A 20 16.19 17.31 -13.29
C ALA A 20 15.72 16.21 -12.34
N LEU A 21 15.21 15.09 -12.87
CA LEU A 21 14.76 13.98 -12.05
C LEU A 21 15.93 13.26 -11.39
N LEU A 22 17.04 13.02 -12.10
CA LEU A 22 18.25 12.46 -11.51
C LEU A 22 18.87 13.40 -10.47
N TYR A 23 18.83 14.71 -10.73
CA TYR A 23 19.24 15.71 -9.75
C TYR A 23 18.37 15.62 -8.49
N ASP A 24 17.06 15.56 -8.61
CA ASP A 24 16.16 15.43 -7.45
C ASP A 24 16.38 14.09 -6.70
N ALA A 25 16.60 13.00 -7.44
CA ALA A 25 16.92 11.68 -6.90
C ALA A 25 18.30 11.57 -6.24
N ARG A 26 19.21 12.53 -6.43
CA ARG A 26 20.63 12.40 -6.05
C ARG A 26 20.83 12.16 -4.56
N ILE A 27 19.97 12.73 -3.71
CA ILE A 27 20.04 12.56 -2.26
C ILE A 27 19.61 11.13 -1.89
N PRO A 28 18.38 10.67 -2.23
CA PRO A 28 17.99 9.27 -2.02
C PRO A 28 18.94 8.24 -2.64
N LEU A 29 19.47 8.51 -3.85
CA LEU A 29 20.40 7.60 -4.54
C LEU A 29 21.80 7.56 -3.92
N GLY A 30 22.22 8.62 -3.23
CA GLY A 30 23.50 8.68 -2.52
C GLY A 30 23.41 8.21 -1.07
N GLN A 31 22.20 8.16 -0.51
CA GLN A 31 21.97 7.80 0.88
C GLN A 31 21.94 6.28 1.05
N ARG A 32 22.48 5.80 2.17
CA ARG A 32 22.20 4.45 2.67
C ARG A 32 21.01 4.55 3.62
N PHE A 33 19.99 3.74 3.38
CA PHE A 33 18.80 3.67 4.23
C PHE A 33 18.32 2.23 4.26
N GLN A 34 17.60 1.86 5.32
CA GLN A 34 16.96 0.55 5.41
C GLN A 34 15.48 0.67 5.02
N PRO A 35 14.97 -0.27 4.21
CA PRO A 35 13.56 -0.27 3.86
C PRO A 35 12.71 -0.60 5.09
N ASP A 36 11.54 0.03 5.22
CA ASP A 36 10.55 -0.27 6.25
C ASP A 36 9.13 -0.18 5.68
N GLY A 37 8.16 -0.74 6.42
CA GLY A 37 6.74 -0.72 6.05
C GLY A 37 6.50 -1.18 4.61
N ASP A 38 5.62 -0.48 3.90
CA ASP A 38 5.21 -0.85 2.54
C ASP A 38 6.37 -1.07 1.57
N PHE A 39 7.49 -0.37 1.77
CA PHE A 39 8.67 -0.57 0.93
C PHE A 39 9.34 -1.93 1.20
N ALA A 40 9.53 -2.27 2.46
CA ALA A 40 10.08 -3.57 2.85
C ALA A 40 9.14 -4.72 2.47
N ALA A 41 7.82 -4.55 2.65
CA ALA A 41 6.82 -5.51 2.22
C ALA A 41 6.94 -5.88 0.72
N ASP A 42 7.10 -4.86 -0.13
CA ASP A 42 7.28 -5.07 -1.57
C ASP A 42 8.63 -5.76 -1.89
N MET A 43 9.68 -5.46 -1.12
CA MET A 43 10.97 -6.15 -1.26
C MET A 43 10.89 -7.63 -0.84
N LEU A 44 10.06 -7.99 0.13
CA LEU A 44 9.78 -9.39 0.48
C LEU A 44 9.07 -10.13 -0.66
N LEU A 45 8.18 -9.47 -1.40
CA LEU A 45 7.57 -10.07 -2.60
C LEU A 45 8.58 -10.25 -3.74
N VAL A 46 9.55 -9.34 -3.90
CA VAL A 46 10.64 -9.51 -4.87
C VAL A 46 11.63 -10.60 -4.44
N ASN A 47 11.84 -10.78 -3.14
CA ASN A 47 12.55 -11.92 -2.58
C ASN A 47 11.89 -13.26 -2.98
N GLU A 48 10.57 -13.37 -2.84
CA GLU A 48 9.81 -14.53 -3.30
C GLU A 48 9.93 -14.75 -4.82
N LEU A 49 9.91 -13.67 -5.62
CA LEU A 49 10.16 -13.74 -7.07
C LEU A 49 11.56 -14.29 -7.38
N HIS A 50 12.58 -13.89 -6.61
CA HIS A 50 13.94 -14.40 -6.79
C HIS A 50 14.10 -15.86 -6.42
N GLU A 51 13.40 -16.34 -5.39
CA GLU A 51 13.41 -17.75 -4.97
C GLU A 51 12.66 -18.65 -5.93
N ASN A 52 11.45 -18.25 -6.29
CA ASN A 52 10.55 -19.11 -7.08
C ASN A 52 10.74 -18.94 -8.59
N GLY A 53 11.38 -17.85 -9.02
CA GLY A 53 11.53 -17.48 -10.43
C GLY A 53 10.26 -16.88 -11.05
N TYR A 54 9.15 -16.82 -10.31
CA TYR A 54 7.90 -16.21 -10.73
C TYR A 54 7.15 -15.56 -9.56
N LEU A 55 6.26 -14.64 -9.90
CA LEU A 55 5.31 -14.00 -8.99
C LEU A 55 4.03 -13.70 -9.77
N PHE A 56 2.86 -13.96 -9.18
CA PHE A 56 1.55 -13.75 -9.83
C PHE A 56 0.75 -12.58 -9.24
N ARG A 57 1.17 -12.10 -8.07
CA ARG A 57 0.49 -11.07 -7.27
C ARG A 57 1.31 -9.80 -7.18
N GLY A 58 0.64 -8.70 -6.85
CA GLY A 58 1.25 -7.39 -6.65
C GLY A 58 1.54 -7.11 -5.18
N HIS A 59 1.81 -5.84 -4.90
CA HIS A 59 1.99 -5.33 -3.54
C HIS A 59 0.83 -5.71 -2.61
N TYR A 60 1.11 -5.79 -1.32
CA TYR A 60 0.13 -6.21 -0.33
C TYR A 60 -0.95 -5.13 -0.07
N SER A 61 -2.06 -5.53 0.53
CA SER A 61 -3.12 -4.67 1.04
C SER A 61 -3.41 -5.02 2.49
N ARG A 62 -3.59 -4.00 3.34
CA ARG A 62 -3.96 -4.17 4.76
C ARG A 62 -5.28 -4.91 4.97
N PHE A 63 -6.09 -5.04 3.92
CA PHE A 63 -7.33 -5.81 3.92
C PHE A 63 -7.11 -7.33 3.69
N GLY A 64 -5.89 -7.84 3.86
CA GLY A 64 -5.63 -9.27 3.85
C GLY A 64 -5.59 -9.90 2.46
N PHE A 65 -5.20 -9.15 1.44
CA PHE A 65 -4.99 -9.62 0.06
C PHE A 65 -3.78 -8.92 -0.57
N ASN A 66 -3.40 -9.32 -1.78
CA ASN A 66 -2.41 -8.60 -2.60
C ASN A 66 -3.12 -7.95 -3.79
N HIS A 67 -2.65 -6.81 -4.25
CA HIS A 67 -3.17 -6.21 -5.47
C HIS A 67 -2.93 -7.13 -6.69
N PRO A 68 -3.73 -7.01 -7.77
CA PRO A 68 -3.58 -7.90 -8.92
C PRO A 68 -2.20 -7.77 -9.54
N GLY A 69 -1.65 -8.87 -10.07
CA GLY A 69 -0.51 -8.88 -11.00
C GLY A 69 0.83 -8.29 -10.50
N PRO A 70 1.97 -8.56 -11.16
CA PRO A 70 3.25 -8.23 -10.55
C PRO A 70 4.06 -7.16 -11.30
N VAL A 71 3.49 -6.46 -12.30
CA VAL A 71 4.26 -5.62 -13.26
C VAL A 71 5.27 -4.67 -12.61
N PHE A 72 4.86 -3.92 -11.59
CA PHE A 72 5.74 -2.98 -10.90
C PHE A 72 6.88 -3.70 -10.14
N LEU A 73 6.59 -4.87 -9.57
CA LEU A 73 7.56 -5.69 -8.83
C LEU A 73 8.59 -6.35 -9.77
N TYR A 74 8.18 -6.81 -10.96
CA TYR A 74 9.14 -7.28 -11.98
C TYR A 74 10.06 -6.15 -12.46
N GLY A 75 9.52 -4.94 -12.63
CA GLY A 75 10.35 -3.76 -12.93
C GLY A 75 11.39 -3.48 -11.86
N ASN A 76 10.99 -3.57 -10.59
CA ASN A 76 11.89 -3.40 -9.46
C ASN A 76 12.94 -4.51 -9.38
N ALA A 77 12.57 -5.77 -9.55
CA ALA A 77 13.49 -6.91 -9.57
C ALA A 77 14.53 -6.82 -10.69
N LEU A 78 14.12 -6.37 -11.89
CA LEU A 78 15.05 -6.10 -12.99
C LEU A 78 16.08 -5.04 -12.60
N MET A 79 15.64 -3.98 -11.91
CA MET A 79 16.52 -2.91 -11.47
C MET A 79 17.41 -3.33 -10.30
N GLU A 80 16.96 -4.19 -9.39
CA GLU A 80 17.83 -4.82 -8.38
C GLU A 80 18.98 -5.57 -9.04
N ARG A 81 18.70 -6.38 -10.06
CA ARG A 81 19.73 -7.13 -10.80
C ARG A 81 20.69 -6.19 -11.55
N ALA A 82 20.16 -5.18 -12.23
CA ALA A 82 20.98 -4.19 -12.93
C ALA A 82 21.83 -3.36 -11.97
N GLY A 83 21.27 -2.98 -10.82
CA GLY A 83 21.95 -2.25 -9.75
C GLY A 83 23.05 -3.08 -9.11
N ALA A 84 22.80 -4.35 -8.81
CA ALA A 84 23.79 -5.27 -8.27
C ALA A 84 25.01 -5.40 -9.21
N ALA A 85 24.79 -5.44 -10.53
CA ALA A 85 25.87 -5.51 -11.53
C ALA A 85 26.82 -4.30 -11.50
N ILE A 86 26.39 -3.16 -10.95
CA ILE A 86 27.20 -1.94 -10.79
C ILE A 86 27.48 -1.60 -9.32
N GLY A 87 27.22 -2.51 -8.38
CA GLY A 87 27.45 -2.30 -6.95
C GLY A 87 26.51 -1.28 -6.29
N LEU A 88 25.34 -1.01 -6.89
CA LEU A 88 24.34 -0.13 -6.30
C LEU A 88 23.62 -0.86 -5.15
N PRO A 89 23.49 -0.25 -3.95
CA PRO A 89 22.70 -0.83 -2.87
C PRO A 89 21.27 -1.15 -3.33
N ARG A 90 20.73 -2.25 -2.84
CA ARG A 90 19.43 -2.79 -3.25
C ARG A 90 18.30 -1.76 -3.14
N ALA A 91 18.21 -1.04 -2.02
CA ALA A 91 17.21 0.00 -1.83
C ALA A 91 17.33 1.15 -2.85
N ASN A 92 18.55 1.53 -3.21
CA ASN A 92 18.83 2.58 -4.18
C ASN A 92 18.47 2.12 -5.61
N ALA A 93 18.58 0.82 -5.90
CA ALA A 93 18.09 0.25 -7.15
C ALA A 93 16.57 0.37 -7.31
N TRP A 94 15.80 0.36 -6.23
CA TRP A 94 14.36 0.63 -6.27
C TRP A 94 14.04 2.10 -6.52
N VAL A 95 14.77 3.01 -5.89
CA VAL A 95 14.66 4.45 -6.18
C VAL A 95 14.91 4.68 -7.68
N LEU A 96 15.99 4.08 -8.21
CA LEU A 96 16.30 4.14 -9.63
C LEU A 96 15.18 3.55 -10.49
N SER A 97 14.59 2.42 -10.09
CA SER A 97 13.44 1.81 -10.76
C SER A 97 12.27 2.79 -10.89
N VAL A 98 11.88 3.41 -9.79
CA VAL A 98 10.78 4.39 -9.76
C VAL A 98 11.10 5.57 -10.69
N THR A 99 12.33 6.09 -10.65
CA THR A 99 12.77 7.16 -11.54
C THR A 99 12.69 6.76 -13.01
N VAL A 100 13.21 5.58 -13.38
CA VAL A 100 13.19 5.08 -14.76
C VAL A 100 11.77 4.85 -15.26
N VAL A 101 10.91 4.26 -14.44
CA VAL A 101 9.50 4.03 -14.77
C VAL A 101 8.76 5.35 -14.99
N ASN A 102 8.94 6.33 -14.09
CA ASN A 102 8.31 7.64 -14.23
C ASN A 102 8.83 8.40 -15.46
N LEU A 103 10.13 8.32 -15.75
CA LEU A 103 10.72 8.86 -16.98
C LEU A 103 10.13 8.22 -18.23
N ALA A 104 9.95 6.90 -18.24
CA ALA A 104 9.34 6.19 -19.36
C ALA A 104 7.89 6.66 -19.60
N PHE A 105 7.11 6.86 -18.55
CA PHE A 105 5.74 7.39 -18.69
C PHE A 105 5.71 8.85 -19.12
N LEU A 106 6.60 9.70 -18.62
CA LEU A 106 6.73 11.09 -19.08
C LEU A 106 7.11 11.14 -20.57
N ALA A 107 8.05 10.31 -21.00
CA ALA A 107 8.42 10.16 -22.40
C ALA A 107 7.23 9.73 -23.26
N LEU A 108 6.44 8.77 -22.75
CA LEU A 108 5.24 8.29 -23.41
C LEU A 108 4.17 9.40 -23.51
N ILE A 109 3.91 10.14 -22.43
CA ILE A 109 2.98 11.29 -22.41
C ILE A 109 3.40 12.34 -23.45
N ALA A 110 4.69 12.71 -23.45
CA ALA A 110 5.25 13.64 -24.43
C ALA A 110 5.12 13.12 -25.89
N TRP A 111 5.13 11.80 -26.08
CA TRP A 111 4.91 11.16 -27.38
C TRP A 111 3.42 11.09 -27.78
N LEU A 112 2.50 10.96 -26.82
CA LEU A 112 1.05 10.88 -27.03
C LEU A 112 0.46 12.24 -27.39
N LEU A 113 0.87 13.32 -26.72
CA LEU A 113 0.31 14.66 -26.90
C LEU A 113 0.36 15.16 -28.36
N PRO A 114 1.49 15.14 -29.09
CA PRO A 114 1.52 15.57 -30.50
C PRO A 114 0.66 14.70 -31.43
N ARG A 115 0.30 13.47 -31.03
CA ARG A 115 -0.58 12.60 -31.82
C ARG A 115 -2.05 12.95 -31.64
N LEU A 116 -2.42 13.53 -30.50
CA LEU A 116 -3.77 14.03 -30.25
C LEU A 116 -4.06 15.30 -31.06
N PHE A 117 -3.04 16.12 -31.28
CA PHE A 117 -3.23 17.46 -31.78
C PHE A 117 -2.48 17.83 -33.07
N GLY A 118 -1.62 16.95 -33.58
CA GLY A 118 -0.88 17.14 -34.83
C GLY A 118 0.62 17.47 -34.66
N ARG A 119 1.36 17.31 -35.76
CA ARG A 119 2.85 17.24 -35.77
C ARG A 119 3.58 18.58 -35.61
N ARG A 120 2.89 19.72 -35.68
CA ARG A 120 3.54 21.05 -35.74
C ARG A 120 4.11 21.51 -34.38
N LEU A 121 3.82 20.80 -33.28
CA LEU A 121 3.91 21.36 -31.93
C LEU A 121 4.54 20.41 -30.90
N SER A 122 5.62 19.69 -31.26
CA SER A 122 6.35 18.84 -30.29
C SER A 122 6.91 19.63 -29.10
N ALA A 123 7.25 20.91 -29.26
CA ALA A 123 7.68 21.80 -28.17
C ALA A 123 6.53 22.20 -27.21
N ALA A 124 5.27 22.18 -27.66
CA ALA A 124 4.10 22.49 -26.82
C ALA A 124 3.69 21.30 -25.94
N ALA A 125 3.82 20.06 -26.46
CA ALA A 125 3.63 18.85 -25.66
C ALA A 125 4.58 18.81 -24.45
N VAL A 126 5.79 19.29 -24.67
CA VAL A 126 6.87 19.46 -23.69
C VAL A 126 6.56 20.55 -22.65
N ALA A 127 6.05 21.70 -23.08
CA ALA A 127 5.61 22.78 -22.18
C ALA A 127 4.40 22.36 -21.30
N ALA A 128 3.60 21.38 -21.73
CA ALA A 128 2.49 20.82 -20.96
C ALA A 128 2.94 19.74 -19.96
N THR A 129 3.98 18.95 -20.29
CA THR A 129 4.52 17.93 -19.36
C THR A 129 5.29 18.50 -18.17
N LEU A 130 5.86 19.70 -18.32
CA LEU A 130 6.61 20.34 -17.25
C LEU A 130 5.70 20.70 -16.05
N PRO A 131 4.58 21.43 -16.20
CA PRO A 131 3.62 21.70 -15.13
C PRO A 131 3.13 20.46 -14.37
N LEU A 132 3.00 19.32 -15.06
CA LEU A 132 2.69 18.03 -14.42
C LEU A 132 3.83 17.56 -13.51
N ALA A 133 5.08 17.63 -13.98
CA ALA A 133 6.23 17.35 -13.14
C ALA A 133 6.31 18.32 -11.96
N LEU A 134 5.86 19.58 -12.13
CA LEU A 134 5.78 20.55 -11.03
C LEU A 134 4.73 20.15 -9.98
N LEU A 135 3.54 19.73 -10.44
CA LEU A 135 2.42 19.35 -9.58
C LEU A 135 2.74 18.09 -8.75
N LEU A 136 3.52 17.18 -9.32
CA LEU A 136 3.96 15.98 -8.63
C LEU A 136 5.17 16.26 -7.72
N GLY A 137 6.08 17.13 -8.12
CA GLY A 137 7.27 17.51 -7.35
C GLY A 137 8.07 16.30 -6.86
N GLY A 138 8.55 16.33 -5.61
CA GLY A 138 9.28 15.22 -4.99
C GLY A 138 8.49 13.90 -4.87
N ARG A 139 7.19 13.90 -5.17
CA ARG A 139 6.37 12.66 -5.22
C ARG A 139 6.76 11.75 -6.39
N LEU A 140 7.53 12.25 -7.36
CA LEU A 140 8.07 11.46 -8.48
C LEU A 140 9.11 10.41 -8.07
N PHE A 141 9.59 10.45 -6.83
CA PHE A 141 10.57 9.49 -6.29
C PHE A 141 9.97 8.58 -5.22
N GLN A 142 8.69 8.78 -4.90
CA GLN A 142 7.99 7.97 -3.92
C GLN A 142 7.78 6.56 -4.50
N PHE A 143 8.41 5.58 -3.87
CA PHE A 143 8.25 4.16 -4.19
C PHE A 143 6.86 3.62 -3.82
N TRP A 144 6.13 4.35 -2.98
CA TRP A 144 4.79 3.96 -2.57
C TRP A 144 3.81 3.95 -3.75
N MET A 145 3.09 2.83 -3.90
CA MET A 145 2.32 2.53 -5.10
C MET A 145 1.32 3.63 -5.52
N PRO A 146 0.53 4.25 -4.63
CA PRO A 146 -0.41 5.31 -5.00
C PRO A 146 0.20 6.45 -5.83
N TYR A 147 1.44 6.85 -5.54
CA TYR A 147 2.14 7.87 -6.32
C TYR A 147 2.61 7.34 -7.69
N ARG A 148 3.00 6.07 -7.78
CA ARG A 148 3.44 5.43 -9.03
C ARG A 148 2.33 5.30 -10.06
N LEU A 149 1.06 5.41 -9.66
CA LEU A 149 -0.10 5.26 -10.55
C LEU A 149 -0.45 6.54 -11.33
N VAL A 150 0.02 7.71 -10.89
CA VAL A 150 -0.42 9.00 -11.47
C VAL A 150 0.00 9.14 -12.93
N LEU A 151 1.28 8.93 -13.24
CA LEU A 151 1.79 9.04 -14.61
C LEU A 151 1.26 7.94 -15.56
N PRO A 152 1.21 6.64 -15.17
CA PRO A 152 0.54 5.63 -15.97
C PRO A 152 -0.93 5.95 -16.24
N TYR A 153 -1.66 6.50 -15.26
CA TYR A 153 -3.06 6.88 -15.44
C TYR A 153 -3.23 8.04 -16.42
N LEU A 154 -2.35 9.04 -16.36
CA LEU A 154 -2.34 10.11 -17.36
C LEU A 154 -2.04 9.58 -18.77
N ALA A 155 -1.01 8.73 -18.90
CA ALA A 155 -0.67 8.10 -20.18
C ALA A 155 -1.85 7.28 -20.71
N PHE A 156 -2.51 6.50 -19.85
CA PHE A 156 -3.71 5.73 -20.16
C PHE A 156 -4.81 6.66 -20.67
N TYR A 157 -5.14 7.71 -19.94
CA TYR A 157 -6.18 8.66 -20.30
C TYR A 157 -5.93 9.31 -21.67
N LEU A 158 -4.70 9.76 -21.93
CA LEU A 158 -4.33 10.33 -23.24
C LEU A 158 -4.41 9.28 -24.36
N SER A 159 -4.07 8.02 -24.08
CA SER A 159 -4.21 6.92 -25.05
C SER A 159 -5.68 6.59 -25.37
N VAL A 160 -6.59 6.67 -24.39
CA VAL A 160 -8.04 6.57 -24.58
C VAL A 160 -8.52 7.67 -25.53
N LEU A 161 -8.10 8.92 -25.31
CA LEU A 161 -8.43 10.02 -26.21
C LEU A 161 -7.91 9.75 -27.63
N LEU A 162 -6.71 9.16 -27.79
CA LEU A 162 -6.21 8.77 -29.10
C LEU A 162 -7.06 7.69 -29.75
N VAL A 163 -7.58 6.73 -29.00
CA VAL A 163 -8.51 5.72 -29.53
C VAL A 163 -9.78 6.39 -30.02
N MET A 164 -10.37 7.29 -29.22
CA MET A 164 -11.57 8.04 -29.60
C MET A 164 -11.35 8.88 -30.86
N ARG A 165 -10.21 9.57 -30.97
CA ARG A 165 -9.90 10.52 -32.07
C ARG A 165 -9.38 9.85 -33.34
N ASN A 166 -8.41 8.96 -33.19
CA ASN A 166 -7.60 8.45 -34.29
C ASN A 166 -7.91 6.97 -34.62
N GLY A 167 -8.87 6.37 -33.91
CA GLY A 167 -9.34 5.01 -34.12
C GLY A 167 -8.54 3.95 -33.38
N LEU A 168 -8.76 2.69 -33.74
CA LEU A 168 -8.34 1.51 -32.96
C LEU A 168 -6.82 1.28 -32.88
N ARG A 169 -5.99 1.99 -33.65
CA ARG A 169 -4.53 1.79 -33.67
C ARG A 169 -3.87 1.97 -32.30
N ALA A 170 -4.41 2.86 -31.47
CA ALA A 170 -3.89 3.12 -30.12
C ALA A 170 -4.48 2.18 -29.06
N ALA A 171 -5.46 1.33 -29.40
CA ALA A 171 -6.16 0.51 -28.44
C ALA A 171 -5.28 -0.54 -27.74
N PRO A 172 -4.30 -1.19 -28.40
CA PRO A 172 -3.39 -2.10 -27.70
C PRO A 172 -2.55 -1.40 -26.63
N LEU A 173 -2.09 -0.17 -26.91
CA LEU A 173 -1.38 0.65 -25.93
C LEU A 173 -2.29 1.04 -24.76
N ALA A 174 -3.52 1.47 -25.04
CA ALA A 174 -4.48 1.81 -23.99
C ALA A 174 -4.80 0.60 -23.09
N MET A 175 -4.92 -0.60 -23.68
CA MET A 175 -5.10 -1.83 -22.92
C MET A 175 -3.85 -2.21 -22.12
N ALA A 176 -2.63 -2.03 -22.67
CA ALA A 176 -1.40 -2.27 -21.92
C ALA A 176 -1.34 -1.36 -20.68
N LEU A 177 -1.65 -0.07 -20.84
CA LEU A 177 -1.65 0.90 -19.74
C LEU A 177 -2.76 0.62 -18.72
N ALA A 178 -3.94 0.18 -19.17
CA ALA A 178 -4.99 -0.33 -18.28
C ALA A 178 -4.48 -1.54 -17.49
N GLY A 179 -3.80 -2.49 -18.15
CA GLY A 179 -3.18 -3.64 -17.52
C GLY A 179 -2.15 -3.27 -16.45
N VAL A 180 -1.25 -2.32 -16.76
CA VAL A 180 -0.28 -1.78 -15.78
C VAL A 180 -1.00 -1.20 -14.56
N LEU A 181 -2.04 -0.40 -14.77
CA LEU A 181 -2.82 0.20 -13.67
C LEU A 181 -3.54 -0.86 -12.84
N ILE A 182 -4.21 -1.83 -13.48
CA ILE A 182 -4.85 -2.96 -12.79
C ILE A 182 -3.83 -3.75 -11.96
N HIS A 183 -2.61 -3.91 -12.48
CA HIS A 183 -1.52 -4.55 -11.74
C HIS A 183 -0.97 -3.70 -10.58
N GLY A 184 -1.28 -2.41 -10.59
CA GLY A 184 -0.83 -1.45 -9.59
C GLY A 184 -1.86 -1.15 -8.52
N TYR A 185 -3.15 -1.42 -8.73
CA TYR A 185 -4.17 -1.21 -7.69
C TYR A 185 -5.50 -1.91 -8.03
N VAL A 186 -6.17 -2.45 -7.01
CA VAL A 186 -7.29 -3.40 -7.22
C VAL A 186 -8.55 -2.72 -7.76
N THR A 187 -8.71 -1.42 -7.52
CA THR A 187 -9.87 -0.65 -7.97
C THR A 187 -9.70 -0.11 -9.40
N MET A 188 -8.50 -0.19 -9.99
CA MET A 188 -8.25 0.31 -11.34
C MET A 188 -9.12 -0.27 -12.45
N PRO A 189 -9.61 -1.54 -12.40
CA PRO A 189 -10.58 -2.01 -13.39
C PRO A 189 -11.81 -1.10 -13.51
N LEU A 190 -12.29 -0.53 -12.40
CA LEU A 190 -13.43 0.39 -12.37
C LEU A 190 -13.14 1.70 -13.11
N PHE A 191 -11.90 2.19 -13.06
CA PHE A 191 -11.51 3.48 -13.64
C PHE A 191 -10.90 3.38 -15.04
N THR A 192 -10.51 2.18 -15.46
CA THR A 192 -9.86 1.94 -16.75
C THR A 192 -10.77 1.25 -17.75
N LEU A 193 -11.43 0.14 -17.39
CA LEU A 193 -12.17 -0.68 -18.36
C LEU A 193 -13.42 0.02 -18.91
N PRO A 194 -14.27 0.70 -18.12
CA PRO A 194 -15.41 1.44 -18.67
C PRO A 194 -14.99 2.52 -19.64
N LEU A 195 -13.89 3.22 -19.33
CA LEU A 195 -13.38 4.29 -20.17
C LEU A 195 -12.79 3.75 -21.49
N LEU A 196 -12.03 2.65 -21.44
CA LEU A 196 -11.52 1.98 -22.63
C LEU A 196 -12.68 1.42 -23.49
N GLY A 197 -13.70 0.83 -22.85
CA GLY A 197 -14.91 0.37 -23.50
C GLY A 197 -15.62 1.50 -24.27
N LEU A 198 -15.83 2.64 -23.62
CA LEU A 198 -16.39 3.84 -24.26
C LEU A 198 -15.56 4.29 -25.47
N ALA A 199 -14.23 4.31 -25.33
CA ALA A 199 -13.35 4.71 -26.42
C ALA A 199 -13.39 3.76 -27.62
N LEU A 200 -13.42 2.44 -27.36
CA LEU A 200 -13.60 1.43 -28.39
C LEU A 200 -14.94 1.59 -29.10
N LEU A 201 -16.03 1.75 -28.35
CA LEU A 201 -17.37 1.98 -28.91
C LEU A 201 -17.40 3.24 -29.79
N ALA A 202 -16.83 4.35 -29.31
CA ALA A 202 -16.74 5.59 -30.09
C ALA A 202 -15.92 5.41 -31.38
N ALA A 203 -14.79 4.69 -31.31
CA ALA A 203 -13.94 4.40 -32.47
C ALA A 203 -14.64 3.50 -33.49
N LEU A 204 -15.36 2.47 -33.03
CA LEU A 204 -16.11 1.53 -33.88
C LEU A 204 -17.33 2.21 -34.52
N TRP A 205 -18.03 3.08 -33.78
CA TRP A 205 -19.14 3.86 -34.32
C TRP A 205 -18.70 4.77 -35.46
N ARG A 206 -17.53 5.43 -35.31
CA ARG A 206 -16.97 6.34 -36.32
C ARG A 206 -16.37 5.62 -37.54
N ARG A 207 -16.06 4.32 -37.45
CA ARG A 207 -15.42 3.52 -38.51
C ARG A 207 -16.35 2.43 -39.08
N ARG A 208 -17.47 2.82 -39.67
CA ARG A 208 -18.34 1.87 -40.39
C ARG A 208 -18.17 2.00 -41.90
N PRO A 209 -17.89 0.91 -42.65
CA PRO A 209 -17.69 -0.49 -42.19
C PRO A 209 -16.30 -0.76 -41.57
N LEU A 210 -16.17 -1.86 -40.82
CA LEU A 210 -14.89 -2.32 -40.25
C LEU A 210 -14.04 -3.00 -41.34
N ASP A 211 -12.77 -2.62 -41.44
CA ASP A 211 -11.80 -3.22 -42.35
C ASP A 211 -10.93 -4.28 -41.64
N ARG A 212 -10.15 -5.06 -42.42
CA ARG A 212 -9.22 -6.06 -41.89
C ARG A 212 -8.24 -5.48 -40.88
N ALA A 213 -7.84 -4.22 -41.06
CA ALA A 213 -6.94 -3.53 -40.13
C ALA A 213 -7.61 -3.30 -38.77
N ALA A 214 -8.89 -2.90 -38.74
CA ALA A 214 -9.66 -2.74 -37.50
C ALA A 214 -9.72 -4.05 -36.70
N TYR A 215 -10.02 -5.17 -37.34
CA TYR A 215 -9.99 -6.49 -36.70
C TYR A 215 -8.60 -6.84 -36.15
N GLY A 216 -7.54 -6.55 -36.90
CA GLY A 216 -6.16 -6.74 -36.43
C GLY A 216 -5.85 -5.95 -35.16
N TRP A 217 -6.28 -4.69 -35.07
CA TRP A 217 -6.10 -3.89 -33.86
C TRP A 217 -6.91 -4.39 -32.67
N LEU A 218 -8.16 -4.83 -32.88
CA LEU A 218 -8.97 -5.44 -31.83
C LEU A 218 -8.36 -6.74 -31.31
N ALA A 219 -7.87 -7.60 -32.21
CA ALA A 219 -7.19 -8.83 -31.84
C ALA A 219 -5.91 -8.53 -31.04
N ALA A 220 -5.11 -7.55 -31.46
CA ALA A 220 -3.94 -7.10 -30.70
C ALA A 220 -4.31 -6.55 -29.32
N THR A 221 -5.39 -5.77 -29.22
CA THR A 221 -5.93 -5.29 -27.93
C THR A 221 -6.34 -6.45 -27.02
N ALA A 222 -7.07 -7.43 -27.54
CA ALA A 222 -7.48 -8.61 -26.79
C ALA A 222 -6.27 -9.44 -26.34
N ALA A 223 -5.27 -9.64 -27.20
CA ALA A 223 -4.04 -10.37 -26.87
C ALA A 223 -3.24 -9.68 -25.75
N VAL A 224 -3.12 -8.34 -25.79
CA VAL A 224 -2.52 -7.58 -24.69
C VAL A 224 -3.32 -7.74 -23.40
N GLY A 225 -4.65 -7.63 -23.46
CA GLY A 225 -5.52 -7.85 -22.30
C GLY A 225 -5.34 -9.25 -21.70
N ALA A 226 -5.28 -10.28 -22.53
CA ALA A 226 -5.05 -11.66 -22.12
C ALA A 226 -3.67 -11.83 -21.45
N LEU A 227 -2.62 -11.17 -21.96
CA LEU A 227 -1.29 -11.20 -21.37
C LEU A 227 -1.29 -10.63 -19.94
N PHE A 228 -1.97 -9.50 -19.70
CA PHE A 228 -2.08 -8.94 -18.35
C PHE A 228 -3.04 -9.72 -17.45
N ALA A 229 -4.03 -10.41 -18.00
CA ALA A 229 -4.91 -11.29 -17.23
C ALA A 229 -4.22 -12.60 -16.82
N LEU A 230 -3.20 -13.04 -17.57
CA LEU A 230 -2.55 -14.34 -17.38
C LEU A 230 -2.03 -14.57 -15.95
N PRO A 231 -1.28 -13.66 -15.30
CA PRO A 231 -0.83 -13.88 -13.92
C PRO A 231 -1.99 -14.06 -12.93
N LEU A 232 -3.10 -13.34 -13.12
CA LEU A 232 -4.28 -13.44 -12.25
C LEU A 232 -4.97 -14.79 -12.44
N LEU A 233 -5.04 -15.27 -13.68
CA LEU A 233 -5.59 -16.60 -14.00
C LEU A 233 -4.69 -17.71 -13.44
N LEU A 234 -3.36 -17.58 -13.57
CA LEU A 234 -2.41 -18.56 -13.04
C LEU A 234 -2.46 -18.62 -11.50
N ASP A 235 -2.52 -17.48 -10.82
CA ASP A 235 -2.75 -17.45 -9.37
C ASP A 235 -4.05 -18.15 -9.00
N PHE A 236 -5.13 -17.90 -9.74
CA PHE A 236 -6.42 -18.54 -9.48
C PHE A 236 -6.38 -20.07 -9.64
N LEU A 237 -5.61 -20.57 -10.60
CA LEU A 237 -5.55 -21.99 -10.92
C LEU A 237 -4.56 -22.77 -10.06
N VAL A 238 -3.46 -22.14 -9.63
CA VAL A 238 -2.33 -22.84 -8.98
C VAL A 238 -2.25 -22.56 -7.48
N SER A 239 -2.69 -21.39 -7.01
CA SER A 239 -2.56 -21.03 -5.59
C SER A 239 -3.62 -21.75 -4.74
N PRO A 240 -3.26 -22.36 -3.59
CA PRO A 240 -4.22 -23.01 -2.70
C PRO A 240 -5.20 -22.01 -2.07
N LYS A 241 -4.80 -20.73 -1.99
CA LYS A 241 -5.64 -19.60 -1.56
C LYS A 241 -5.59 -18.49 -2.62
N PRO A 242 -6.36 -18.61 -3.71
CA PRO A 242 -6.38 -17.64 -4.80
C PRO A 242 -6.58 -16.21 -4.31
N ASN A 243 -5.73 -15.30 -4.76
CA ASN A 243 -5.78 -13.90 -4.37
C ASN A 243 -7.07 -13.21 -4.84
N LEU A 244 -7.62 -13.60 -5.99
CA LEU A 244 -8.93 -13.10 -6.45
C LEU A 244 -10.05 -13.38 -5.43
N LEU A 245 -10.07 -14.57 -4.83
CA LEU A 245 -11.06 -14.91 -3.81
C LEU A 245 -10.86 -14.08 -2.52
N ARG A 246 -9.61 -13.76 -2.17
CA ARG A 246 -9.28 -12.87 -1.04
C ARG A 246 -9.76 -11.45 -1.29
N ILE A 247 -9.56 -10.91 -2.50
CA ILE A 247 -10.07 -9.60 -2.92
C ILE A 247 -11.60 -9.56 -2.78
N LEU A 248 -12.30 -10.58 -3.27
CA LEU A 248 -13.76 -10.66 -3.16
C LEU A 248 -14.23 -10.80 -1.71
N GLY A 249 -13.51 -11.59 -0.90
CA GLY A 249 -13.77 -11.74 0.53
C GLY A 249 -13.62 -10.43 1.29
N ALA A 250 -12.54 -9.69 1.03
CA ALA A 250 -12.31 -8.37 1.61
C ALA A 250 -13.39 -7.37 1.20
N GLY A 251 -13.81 -7.37 -0.08
CA GLY A 251 -14.93 -6.56 -0.56
C GLY A 251 -16.22 -6.79 0.22
N ARG A 252 -16.55 -8.06 0.49
CA ARG A 252 -17.72 -8.42 1.31
C ARG A 252 -17.56 -8.04 2.77
N ALA A 253 -16.36 -8.20 3.35
CA ALA A 253 -16.11 -7.79 4.73
C ALA A 253 -16.29 -6.27 4.93
N MET A 254 -16.03 -5.47 3.89
CA MET A 254 -16.20 -4.02 3.94
C MET A 254 -17.66 -3.55 3.83
N THR A 255 -18.63 -4.38 3.41
CA THR A 255 -20.03 -3.93 3.24
C THR A 255 -20.73 -3.56 4.54
N GLY A 256 -20.19 -3.97 5.68
CA GLY A 256 -20.70 -3.60 7.01
C GLY A 256 -20.03 -2.37 7.64
N ALA A 257 -19.06 -1.76 6.95
CA ALA A 257 -18.33 -0.61 7.47
C ALA A 257 -19.11 0.70 7.25
N ASP A 258 -18.78 1.74 8.01
CA ASP A 258 -19.31 3.09 7.76
C ASP A 258 -18.83 3.61 6.40
N HIS A 259 -19.71 4.32 5.70
CA HIS A 259 -19.45 4.82 4.35
C HIS A 259 -19.62 6.34 4.26
N ALA A 260 -18.88 6.95 3.34
CA ALA A 260 -19.00 8.37 3.10
C ALA A 260 -20.36 8.69 2.43
N GLY A 261 -21.07 9.69 2.96
CA GLY A 261 -22.24 10.24 2.27
C GLY A 261 -21.88 10.94 0.95
N LEU A 262 -22.89 11.26 0.14
CA LEU A 262 -22.71 11.94 -1.16
C LEU A 262 -21.91 13.25 -1.03
N LEU A 263 -22.21 14.08 -0.02
CA LEU A 263 -21.53 15.36 0.19
C LEU A 263 -20.06 15.19 0.56
N ALA A 264 -19.74 14.22 1.43
CA ALA A 264 -18.36 13.91 1.80
C ALA A 264 -17.56 13.40 0.60
N SER A 265 -18.16 12.51 -0.20
CA SER A 265 -17.56 11.97 -1.44
C SER A 265 -17.35 13.06 -2.50
N LEU A 266 -18.30 13.99 -2.64
CA LEU A 266 -18.17 15.14 -3.54
C LEU A 266 -17.05 16.07 -3.05
N GLY A 267 -17.02 16.42 -1.76
CA GLY A 267 -15.96 17.24 -1.17
C GLY A 267 -14.58 16.62 -1.37
N PHE A 268 -14.46 15.30 -1.13
CA PHE A 268 -13.24 14.54 -1.38
C PHE A 268 -12.84 14.54 -2.86
N THR A 269 -13.79 14.41 -3.80
CA THR A 269 -13.51 14.49 -5.24
C THR A 269 -13.05 15.88 -5.66
N LEU A 270 -13.69 16.92 -5.12
CA LEU A 270 -13.36 18.33 -5.43
C LEU A 270 -11.99 18.74 -4.90
N SER A 271 -11.48 18.13 -3.83
CA SER A 271 -10.14 18.43 -3.29
C SER A 271 -9.03 18.17 -4.33
N TYR A 272 -9.16 17.14 -5.16
CA TYR A 272 -8.20 16.85 -6.25
C TYR A 272 -8.26 17.88 -7.38
N TRP A 273 -9.45 18.41 -7.68
CA TRP A 273 -9.60 19.51 -8.64
C TRP A 273 -9.00 20.80 -8.10
N GLN A 274 -9.19 21.07 -6.80
CA GLN A 274 -8.57 22.21 -6.11
C GLN A 274 -7.04 22.11 -6.14
N ALA A 275 -6.48 20.93 -5.86
CA ALA A 275 -5.04 20.68 -5.93
C ALA A 275 -4.45 20.95 -7.33
N ALA A 276 -5.24 20.75 -8.38
CA ALA A 276 -4.83 21.00 -9.76
C ALA A 276 -5.21 22.40 -10.29
N LEU A 277 -5.87 23.24 -9.50
CA LEU A 277 -6.29 24.58 -9.91
C LEU A 277 -5.14 25.47 -10.43
N PRO A 278 -3.92 25.45 -9.84
CA PRO A 278 -2.79 26.23 -10.36
C PRO A 278 -2.41 25.89 -11.81
N LEU A 279 -2.77 24.70 -12.29
CA LEU A 279 -2.57 24.28 -13.67
C LEU A 279 -3.76 24.65 -14.57
N VAL A 280 -4.97 24.34 -14.12
CA VAL A 280 -6.18 24.45 -14.95
C VAL A 280 -6.61 25.90 -15.15
N LEU A 281 -6.51 26.73 -14.11
CA LEU A 281 -7.03 28.10 -14.13
C LEU A 281 -6.27 29.01 -15.10
N PRO A 282 -4.92 29.11 -15.07
CA PRO A 282 -4.19 29.96 -16.01
C PRO A 282 -4.41 29.52 -17.46
N ALA A 283 -4.39 28.20 -17.71
CA ALA A 283 -4.63 27.63 -19.03
C ALA A 283 -6.03 28.01 -19.58
N SER A 284 -7.06 27.91 -18.72
CA SER A 284 -8.43 28.28 -19.08
C SER A 284 -8.58 29.78 -19.35
N LEU A 285 -7.93 30.63 -18.56
CA LEU A 285 -7.94 32.09 -18.77
C LEU A 285 -7.26 32.48 -20.07
N VAL A 286 -6.13 31.86 -20.40
CA VAL A 286 -5.45 32.09 -21.69
C VAL A 286 -6.32 31.61 -22.86
N LEU A 287 -6.98 30.45 -22.75
CA LEU A 287 -7.93 29.99 -23.76
C LEU A 287 -9.10 30.97 -23.98
N LEU A 288 -9.66 31.51 -22.89
CA LEU A 288 -10.72 32.51 -22.97
C LEU A 288 -10.21 33.79 -23.64
N ALA A 289 -9.01 34.25 -23.29
CA ALA A 289 -8.40 35.45 -23.86
C ALA A 289 -8.07 35.32 -25.37
N LEU A 290 -7.64 34.13 -25.82
CA LEU A 290 -7.30 33.86 -27.23
C LEU A 290 -8.54 33.65 -28.12
N GLY A 291 -9.74 33.63 -27.54
CA GLY A 291 -11.02 33.56 -28.25
C GLY A 291 -11.46 32.14 -28.63
N LEU A 292 -12.77 31.88 -28.49
CA LEU A 292 -13.40 30.57 -28.74
C LEU A 292 -13.29 30.07 -30.20
N GLY A 293 -12.80 30.90 -31.13
CA GLY A 293 -12.67 30.56 -32.54
C GLY A 293 -11.68 29.42 -32.80
N GLN A 294 -10.55 29.39 -32.09
CA GLN A 294 -9.53 28.34 -32.22
C GLN A 294 -9.99 27.01 -31.60
N LEU A 295 -10.84 27.08 -30.56
CA LEU A 295 -11.48 25.89 -30.00
C LEU A 295 -12.39 25.19 -31.02
N ARG A 296 -12.87 25.86 -32.09
CA ARG A 296 -13.67 25.18 -33.12
C ARG A 296 -12.90 24.09 -33.84
N MET A 297 -11.59 24.26 -34.10
CA MET A 297 -10.76 23.23 -34.74
C MET A 297 -10.54 22.01 -33.84
N HIS A 298 -10.53 22.21 -32.52
CA HIS A 298 -10.28 21.16 -31.54
C HIS A 298 -11.54 20.73 -30.76
N ARG A 299 -12.72 21.26 -31.12
CA ARG A 299 -13.99 21.02 -30.43
C ARG A 299 -14.29 19.53 -30.23
N PRO A 300 -14.06 18.64 -31.21
CA PRO A 300 -14.35 17.22 -31.01
C PRO A 300 -13.43 16.55 -29.97
N LEU A 301 -12.15 16.95 -29.89
CA LEU A 301 -11.23 16.45 -28.87
C LEU A 301 -11.58 17.00 -27.49
N ALA A 302 -11.91 18.29 -27.39
CA ALA A 302 -12.37 18.88 -26.14
C ALA A 302 -13.65 18.20 -25.63
N GLN A 303 -14.60 17.90 -26.52
CA GLN A 303 -15.82 17.15 -26.18
C GLN A 303 -15.50 15.73 -25.71
N ASP A 304 -14.70 14.98 -26.48
CA ASP A 304 -14.29 13.62 -26.10
C ASP A 304 -13.63 13.63 -24.71
N ALA A 305 -12.73 14.59 -24.44
CA ALA A 305 -12.06 14.77 -23.15
C ALA A 305 -12.98 15.18 -22.00
N LEU A 306 -13.96 16.07 -22.24
CA LEU A 306 -14.90 16.48 -21.20
C LEU A 306 -15.85 15.34 -20.84
N TRP A 307 -16.34 14.58 -21.81
CA TRP A 307 -17.22 13.44 -21.57
C TRP A 307 -16.50 12.31 -20.82
N SER A 308 -15.27 11.97 -21.23
CA SER A 308 -14.48 10.98 -20.49
C SER A 308 -14.14 11.45 -19.08
N ALA A 309 -13.81 12.74 -18.91
CA ALA A 309 -13.54 13.31 -17.59
C ALA A 309 -14.77 13.26 -16.68
N ALA A 310 -15.94 13.63 -17.21
CA ALA A 310 -17.20 13.56 -16.47
C ALA A 310 -17.52 12.12 -16.05
N LEU A 311 -17.33 11.14 -16.93
CA LEU A 311 -17.52 9.72 -16.60
C LEU A 311 -16.58 9.27 -15.48
N VAL A 312 -15.28 9.54 -15.59
CA VAL A 312 -14.29 9.17 -14.56
C VAL A 312 -14.61 9.87 -13.24
N THR A 313 -14.97 11.15 -13.27
CA THR A 313 -15.38 11.92 -12.08
C THR A 313 -16.59 11.29 -11.40
N LEU A 314 -17.60 10.91 -12.17
CA LEU A 314 -18.80 10.24 -11.66
C LEU A 314 -18.45 8.88 -11.03
N LEU A 315 -17.69 8.03 -11.74
CA LEU A 315 -17.27 6.74 -11.21
C LEU A 315 -16.43 6.89 -9.94
N PHE A 316 -15.55 7.89 -9.89
CA PHE A 316 -14.73 8.20 -8.73
C PHE A 316 -15.57 8.61 -7.54
N MET A 317 -16.54 9.50 -7.73
CA MET A 317 -17.48 9.89 -6.68
C MET A 317 -18.32 8.69 -6.20
N LEU A 318 -18.89 7.91 -7.12
CA LEU A 318 -19.70 6.73 -6.78
C LEU A 318 -18.90 5.67 -6.01
N TYR A 319 -17.64 5.46 -6.38
CA TYR A 319 -16.75 4.55 -5.65
C TYR A 319 -16.58 4.98 -4.19
N HIS A 320 -16.33 6.27 -3.92
CA HIS A 320 -16.12 6.76 -2.55
C HIS A 320 -17.39 6.74 -1.69
N ILE A 321 -18.58 6.79 -2.31
CA ILE A 321 -19.85 6.57 -1.59
C ILE A 321 -19.91 5.16 -1.00
N THR A 322 -19.27 4.18 -1.66
CA THR A 322 -19.23 2.78 -1.23
C THR A 322 -17.95 2.39 -0.51
N ALA A 323 -17.00 3.33 -0.36
CA ALA A 323 -15.73 3.05 0.28
C ALA A 323 -15.85 3.20 1.81
N PRO A 324 -15.19 2.33 2.58
CA PRO A 324 -15.17 2.45 4.03
C PRO A 324 -14.46 3.74 4.47
N LEU A 325 -14.95 4.37 5.53
CA LEU A 325 -14.30 5.52 6.16
C LEU A 325 -13.06 5.12 6.98
N PRO A 326 -12.09 6.05 7.19
CA PRO A 326 -12.04 7.38 6.60
C PRO A 326 -11.55 7.36 5.13
N LEU A 327 -11.93 8.37 4.35
CA LEU A 327 -11.41 8.54 2.99
C LEU A 327 -9.98 9.10 3.04
N TYR A 328 -9.00 8.26 2.72
CA TYR A 328 -7.59 8.67 2.70
C TYR A 328 -7.19 9.25 1.34
N GLU A 329 -6.35 10.30 1.33
CA GLU A 329 -5.83 10.95 0.09
C GLU A 329 -5.23 9.93 -0.90
N PHE A 330 -4.57 8.89 -0.40
CA PHE A 330 -3.93 7.91 -1.28
C PHE A 330 -4.92 7.13 -2.15
N MET A 331 -6.19 7.03 -1.75
CA MET A 331 -7.24 6.36 -2.52
C MET A 331 -7.51 7.04 -3.87
N GLY A 332 -7.11 8.29 -4.03
CA GLY A 332 -7.38 9.10 -5.21
C GLY A 332 -6.19 9.76 -5.87
N LEU A 333 -4.95 9.49 -5.46
CA LEU A 333 -3.79 10.19 -6.04
C LEU A 333 -3.70 10.07 -7.57
N TYR A 334 -4.00 8.90 -8.14
CA TYR A 334 -4.05 8.72 -9.60
C TYR A 334 -5.05 9.65 -10.28
N TYR A 335 -6.12 10.06 -9.59
CA TYR A 335 -7.17 10.92 -10.11
C TYR A 335 -6.65 12.35 -10.38
N LEU A 336 -5.55 12.78 -9.76
CA LEU A 336 -4.84 14.02 -10.11
C LEU A 336 -4.43 14.08 -11.59
N ALA A 337 -4.23 12.92 -12.23
CA ALA A 337 -3.92 12.84 -13.65
C ALA A 337 -5.04 13.41 -14.53
N LEU A 338 -6.30 13.38 -14.09
CA LEU A 338 -7.42 13.86 -14.89
C LEU A 338 -7.43 15.40 -15.07
N PRO A 339 -7.44 16.22 -14.01
CA PRO A 339 -7.31 17.66 -14.17
C PRO A 339 -5.95 18.04 -14.78
N ALA A 340 -4.89 17.27 -14.50
CA ALA A 340 -3.63 17.43 -15.20
C ALA A 340 -3.76 17.27 -16.72
N ALA A 341 -4.45 16.22 -17.18
CA ALA A 341 -4.70 15.99 -18.60
C ALA A 341 -5.45 17.18 -19.20
N LEU A 342 -6.54 17.63 -18.58
CA LEU A 342 -7.33 18.75 -19.09
C LEU A 342 -6.53 20.06 -19.11
N GLY A 343 -5.73 20.33 -18.08
CA GLY A 343 -4.79 21.44 -18.06
C GLY A 343 -3.77 21.36 -19.20
N CYS A 344 -3.19 20.18 -19.44
CA CYS A 344 -2.29 19.95 -20.57
C CYS A 344 -2.99 20.20 -21.92
N LEU A 345 -4.24 19.72 -22.08
CA LEU A 345 -5.01 19.95 -23.30
C LEU A 345 -5.31 21.44 -23.49
N ALA A 346 -5.61 22.16 -22.41
CA ALA A 346 -5.90 23.58 -22.44
C ALA A 346 -4.67 24.41 -22.80
N ILE A 347 -3.54 24.17 -22.13
CA ILE A 347 -2.23 24.78 -22.45
C ILE A 347 -1.89 24.52 -23.92
N TYR A 348 -2.05 23.28 -24.36
CA TYR A 348 -1.76 22.92 -25.74
C TYR A 348 -2.63 23.73 -26.72
N ALA A 349 -3.95 23.78 -26.49
CA ALA A 349 -4.87 24.51 -27.35
C ALA A 349 -4.56 26.02 -27.40
N SER A 350 -4.14 26.60 -26.27
CA SER A 350 -3.63 27.99 -26.22
C SER A 350 -2.37 28.17 -27.06
N LEU A 351 -1.39 27.28 -26.91
CA LEU A 351 -0.13 27.36 -27.67
C LEU A 351 -0.37 27.18 -29.17
N ALA A 352 -1.29 26.31 -29.57
CA ALA A 352 -1.63 26.09 -30.97
C ALA A 352 -2.21 27.33 -31.67
N ALA A 353 -2.77 28.27 -30.91
CA ALA A 353 -3.29 29.53 -31.43
C ALA A 353 -2.22 30.61 -31.64
N LEU A 354 -1.00 30.42 -31.12
CA LEU A 354 0.09 31.37 -31.25
C LEU A 354 0.83 31.21 -32.60
N ASP A 355 1.39 32.31 -33.11
CA ASP A 355 2.26 32.25 -34.28
C ASP A 355 3.59 31.54 -33.99
N SER A 356 4.38 31.27 -35.03
CA SER A 356 5.65 30.53 -34.89
C SER A 356 6.75 31.27 -34.10
N ALA A 357 6.67 32.60 -33.96
CA ALA A 357 7.62 33.38 -33.16
C ALA A 357 7.22 33.36 -31.68
N ALA A 358 5.94 33.59 -31.38
CA ALA A 358 5.35 33.46 -30.07
C ALA A 358 5.47 32.04 -29.51
N LEU A 359 5.30 31.00 -30.35
CA LEU A 359 5.55 29.60 -29.99
C LEU A 359 7.01 29.34 -29.59
N ARG A 360 7.98 29.97 -30.27
CA ARG A 360 9.40 29.86 -29.92
C ARG A 360 9.70 30.55 -28.59
N ALA A 361 9.15 31.75 -28.38
CA ALA A 361 9.28 32.47 -27.12
C ALA A 361 8.63 31.69 -25.95
N ALA A 362 7.42 31.15 -26.15
CA ALA A 362 6.72 30.34 -25.15
C ALA A 362 7.47 29.04 -24.84
N GLY A 363 8.02 28.37 -25.86
CA GLY A 363 8.86 27.18 -25.66
C GLY A 363 10.15 27.49 -24.90
N ALA A 364 10.82 28.60 -25.24
CA ALA A 364 12.02 29.06 -24.53
C ALA A 364 11.72 29.46 -23.08
N LEU A 365 10.60 30.14 -22.84
CA LEU A 365 10.14 30.50 -21.50
C LEU A 365 9.78 29.26 -20.68
N ALA A 366 9.06 28.29 -21.26
CA ALA A 366 8.75 27.03 -20.60
C ALA A 366 10.03 26.25 -20.24
N LEU A 367 11.01 26.20 -21.15
CA LEU A 367 12.33 25.63 -20.87
C LEU A 367 13.02 26.38 -19.72
N ALA A 368 13.03 27.71 -19.75
CA ALA A 368 13.65 28.54 -18.72
C ALA A 368 12.97 28.37 -17.36
N LEU A 369 11.64 28.35 -17.31
CA LEU A 369 10.86 28.08 -16.09
C LEU A 369 11.07 26.66 -15.60
N GLY A 370 11.21 25.69 -16.50
CA GLY A 370 11.51 24.30 -16.14
C GLY A 370 12.90 24.15 -15.54
N CYS A 371 13.90 24.81 -16.13
CA CYS A 371 15.24 24.89 -15.57
C CYS A 371 15.24 25.63 -14.22
N LEU A 372 14.59 26.78 -14.13
CA LEU A 372 14.48 27.54 -12.88
C LEU A 372 13.79 26.71 -11.80
N PHE A 373 12.72 26.01 -12.14
CA PHE A 373 12.06 25.12 -11.21
C PHE A 373 12.93 23.95 -10.79
N ALA A 374 13.62 23.28 -11.71
CA ALA A 374 14.57 22.23 -11.35
C ALA A 374 15.67 22.74 -10.41
N LEU A 375 16.03 24.02 -10.50
CA LEU A 375 16.99 24.69 -9.61
C LEU A 375 16.38 25.12 -8.26
N VAL A 376 15.11 25.52 -8.23
CA VAL A 376 14.42 26.05 -7.02
C VAL A 376 13.70 24.95 -6.23
N GLN A 377 13.34 23.84 -6.89
CA GLN A 377 12.82 22.65 -6.22
C GLN A 377 13.80 22.22 -5.14
N ARG A 378 13.27 22.08 -3.92
CA ARG A 378 14.04 21.44 -2.87
C ARG A 378 14.21 19.99 -3.30
N PRO A 379 15.45 19.46 -3.24
CA PRO A 379 15.66 18.05 -3.51
C PRO A 379 14.71 17.22 -2.64
N ALA A 380 14.25 16.10 -3.18
CA ALA A 380 13.44 15.13 -2.44
C ALA A 380 14.04 14.97 -1.03
N ALA A 381 13.17 15.05 -0.02
CA ALA A 381 13.61 14.92 1.36
C ALA A 381 14.44 13.63 1.51
N PRO A 382 15.54 13.66 2.27
CA PRO A 382 16.28 12.45 2.56
C PRO A 382 15.31 11.41 3.12
N LEU A 383 15.49 10.16 2.72
CA LEU A 383 14.73 9.06 3.29
C LEU A 383 15.16 8.92 4.75
N ASP A 384 14.23 8.59 5.64
CA ASP A 384 14.55 8.44 7.06
C ASP A 384 15.60 7.32 7.22
N PRO A 385 16.84 7.61 7.68
CA PRO A 385 17.83 6.58 7.90
C PRO A 385 17.34 5.71 9.07
N ARG A 386 16.73 4.56 8.73
CA ARG A 386 16.28 3.56 9.70
C ARG A 386 17.45 2.75 10.28
N GLU A 387 18.31 3.45 11.03
CA GLU A 387 19.45 2.85 11.73
C GLU A 387 18.99 1.87 12.81
N ASP A 388 17.79 2.07 13.37
CA ASP A 388 17.11 1.16 14.29
C ASP A 388 17.01 -0.26 13.72
N ILE A 389 16.59 -0.39 12.46
CA ILE A 389 16.52 -1.69 11.75
C ILE A 389 17.89 -2.34 11.67
N ALA A 390 18.92 -1.56 11.33
CA ALA A 390 20.27 -2.10 11.14
C ALA A 390 20.88 -2.58 12.45
N GLN A 391 20.84 -1.75 13.49
CA GLN A 391 21.39 -2.07 14.80
C GLN A 391 20.65 -3.25 15.44
N MET A 392 19.31 -3.24 15.37
CA MET A 392 18.50 -4.34 15.89
C MET A 392 18.71 -5.63 15.10
N GLY A 393 18.80 -5.55 13.77
CA GLY A 393 19.08 -6.70 12.92
C GLY A 393 20.44 -7.33 13.20
N ASP A 394 21.49 -6.52 13.37
CA ASP A 394 22.82 -7.02 13.75
C ASP A 394 22.79 -7.68 15.13
N ALA A 395 22.09 -7.08 16.11
CA ALA A 395 21.93 -7.65 17.45
C ALA A 395 21.15 -8.98 17.44
N LEU A 396 20.16 -9.13 16.56
CA LEU A 396 19.43 -10.39 16.37
C LEU A 396 20.34 -11.47 15.76
N ALA A 397 21.06 -11.13 14.70
CA ALA A 397 21.97 -12.05 14.00
C ALA A 397 23.11 -12.53 14.92
N GLU A 398 23.70 -11.62 15.70
CA GLU A 398 24.76 -11.95 16.65
C GLU A 398 24.26 -12.89 17.75
N ARG A 399 23.07 -12.62 18.31
CA ARG A 399 22.53 -13.39 19.44
C ARG A 399 21.94 -14.74 19.06
N TYR A 400 21.23 -14.82 17.94
CA TYR A 400 20.45 -15.99 17.56
C TYR A 400 21.07 -16.79 16.39
N GLY A 401 22.12 -16.25 15.77
CA GLY A 401 22.88 -16.92 14.73
C GLY A 401 22.17 -16.94 13.36
N PRO A 402 22.28 -18.02 12.59
CA PRO A 402 21.85 -18.04 11.18
C PRO A 402 20.33 -18.12 11.00
N ARG A 403 19.57 -18.33 12.07
CA ARG A 403 18.10 -18.48 12.04
C ARG A 403 17.43 -17.70 13.14
N VAL A 404 16.45 -16.87 12.79
CA VAL A 404 15.73 -16.01 13.73
C VAL A 404 14.23 -16.07 13.49
N ALA A 405 13.48 -16.58 14.46
CA ALA A 405 12.02 -16.47 14.49
C ALA A 405 11.61 -15.40 15.50
N PHE A 406 10.81 -14.43 15.07
CA PHE A 406 10.34 -13.38 15.98
C PHE A 406 8.85 -13.10 15.83
N ASP A 407 8.25 -12.55 16.87
CA ASP A 407 6.89 -12.01 16.88
C ASP A 407 6.93 -10.56 17.34
N TYR A 408 5.80 -9.88 17.24
CA TYR A 408 5.60 -8.54 17.77
C TYR A 408 4.17 -8.43 18.32
N SER A 409 3.85 -7.41 19.12
CA SER A 409 2.47 -7.24 19.61
C SER A 409 1.52 -6.84 18.48
N ALA A 410 0.34 -7.48 18.37
CA ALA A 410 -0.67 -7.12 17.36
C ALA A 410 -1.29 -5.73 17.63
N HIS A 411 -1.21 -5.25 18.87
CA HIS A 411 -1.81 -3.99 19.29
C HIS A 411 -1.00 -2.77 18.86
N ASN A 412 0.30 -2.94 18.56
CA ASN A 412 1.13 -1.85 18.08
C ASN A 412 1.27 -1.92 16.55
N GLN A 413 0.43 -1.13 15.88
CA GLN A 413 0.45 -0.98 14.41
C GLN A 413 1.74 -0.33 13.89
N GLY A 414 2.69 0.10 14.72
CA GLY A 414 4.00 0.56 14.28
C GLY A 414 5.00 -0.57 14.03
N LEU A 415 4.85 -1.72 14.71
CA LEU A 415 5.88 -2.77 14.73
C LEU A 415 5.91 -3.65 13.47
N TRP A 416 4.82 -3.74 12.70
CA TRP A 416 4.84 -4.55 11.47
C TRP A 416 5.82 -3.96 10.45
N GLY A 417 5.90 -2.63 10.32
CA GLY A 417 6.84 -2.00 9.40
C GLY A 417 8.30 -2.20 9.80
N LEU A 418 8.58 -2.24 11.11
CA LEU A 418 9.89 -2.63 11.64
C LEU A 418 10.19 -4.11 11.34
N ALA A 419 9.21 -5.00 11.56
CA ALA A 419 9.35 -6.43 11.29
C ALA A 419 9.67 -6.73 9.83
N GLU A 420 8.99 -6.10 8.87
CA GLU A 420 9.29 -6.25 7.44
C GLU A 420 10.71 -5.78 7.11
N GLY A 421 11.11 -4.62 7.64
CA GLY A 421 12.44 -4.08 7.46
C GLY A 421 13.53 -5.02 8.01
N LEU A 422 13.31 -5.59 9.20
CA LEU A 422 14.19 -6.60 9.79
C LEU A 422 14.28 -7.87 8.93
N LEU A 423 13.16 -8.36 8.40
CA LEU A 423 13.17 -9.54 7.51
C LEU A 423 14.00 -9.29 6.25
N VAL A 424 13.84 -8.13 5.61
CA VAL A 424 14.66 -7.76 4.45
C VAL A 424 16.13 -7.64 4.82
N TYR A 425 16.43 -6.93 5.91
CA TYR A 425 17.79 -6.68 6.38
C TYR A 425 18.56 -7.97 6.74
N LEU A 426 17.93 -8.85 7.52
CA LEU A 426 18.49 -10.13 7.95
C LEU A 426 18.74 -11.04 6.75
N ARG A 427 17.79 -11.08 5.81
CA ARG A 427 17.93 -11.88 4.59
C ARG A 427 19.04 -11.40 3.67
N ASP A 428 19.20 -10.08 3.50
CA ASP A 428 20.32 -9.50 2.74
C ASP A 428 21.70 -9.84 3.37
N ARG A 429 21.73 -10.27 4.64
CA ARG A 429 22.93 -10.79 5.35
C ARG A 429 23.03 -12.32 5.38
N GLY A 430 22.12 -13.02 4.72
CA GLY A 430 22.08 -14.48 4.71
C GLY A 430 21.58 -15.10 6.02
N VAL A 431 20.89 -14.33 6.86
CA VAL A 431 20.19 -14.84 8.05
C VAL A 431 18.76 -15.23 7.64
N ASP A 432 18.40 -16.49 7.91
CA ASP A 432 17.08 -17.05 7.65
C ASP A 432 16.11 -16.60 8.75
N ALA A 433 15.30 -15.58 8.44
CA ALA A 433 14.43 -14.91 9.40
C ALA A 433 12.96 -15.05 9.03
N CYS A 434 12.10 -15.21 10.05
CA CYS A 434 10.66 -15.34 9.85
C CYS A 434 9.85 -14.70 10.99
N VAL A 435 8.64 -14.24 10.66
CA VAL A 435 7.65 -13.85 11.67
C VAL A 435 6.69 -14.98 11.99
N THR A 436 6.33 -15.15 13.26
CA THR A 436 5.40 -16.20 13.72
C THR A 436 3.93 -15.82 13.54
N ARG A 437 3.63 -15.25 12.38
CA ARG A 437 2.31 -14.73 11.98
C ARG A 437 1.89 -15.25 10.61
N PRO A 438 1.59 -16.56 10.48
CA PRO A 438 1.21 -17.16 9.20
C PRO A 438 -0.06 -16.55 8.58
N GLU A 439 -0.94 -15.96 9.39
CA GLU A 439 -2.12 -15.22 8.93
C GLU A 439 -1.77 -13.95 8.14
N LEU A 440 -0.56 -13.40 8.36
CA LEU A 440 -0.02 -12.23 7.67
C LEU A 440 0.86 -12.60 6.46
N SER A 441 0.81 -13.84 5.97
CA SER A 441 1.62 -14.28 4.82
C SER A 441 1.32 -13.55 3.49
N PHE A 442 0.23 -12.78 3.42
CA PHE A 442 -0.02 -11.87 2.28
C PHE A 442 0.89 -10.65 2.27
N MET A 443 1.35 -10.24 3.45
CA MET A 443 2.22 -9.10 3.69
C MET A 443 3.68 -9.57 3.69
N TYR A 444 3.99 -10.60 4.49
CA TYR A 444 5.36 -11.09 4.67
C TYR A 444 5.84 -12.10 3.62
N THR A 445 4.95 -12.62 2.78
CA THR A 445 5.14 -13.83 1.95
C THR A 445 5.19 -15.13 2.77
N PRO A 446 4.86 -16.29 2.18
CA PRO A 446 4.98 -17.58 2.86
C PRO A 446 6.40 -17.88 3.36
N GLY A 447 7.42 -17.46 2.61
CA GLY A 447 8.84 -17.72 2.93
C GLY A 447 9.37 -16.93 4.13
N ALA A 448 8.74 -15.80 4.48
CA ALA A 448 9.13 -15.01 5.66
C ALA A 448 8.15 -15.18 6.84
N THR A 449 7.30 -16.20 6.81
CA THR A 449 6.43 -16.59 7.93
C THR A 449 6.77 -17.99 8.41
N CYS A 450 6.66 -18.24 9.71
CA CYS A 450 6.89 -19.56 10.28
C CYS A 450 5.80 -19.98 11.27
N ALA A 451 5.59 -21.30 11.38
CA ALA A 451 4.60 -21.90 12.28
C ALA A 451 5.16 -22.22 13.68
N GLY A 452 6.48 -22.13 13.86
CA GLY A 452 7.15 -22.43 15.13
C GLY A 452 6.97 -21.33 16.19
N PRO A 453 7.40 -21.58 17.43
CA PRO A 453 7.45 -20.55 18.46
C PRO A 453 8.43 -19.45 18.06
N ALA A 454 8.09 -18.20 18.42
CA ALA A 454 9.05 -17.12 18.32
C ALA A 454 10.18 -17.37 19.32
N GLN A 455 11.39 -16.97 18.94
CA GLN A 455 12.54 -16.86 19.85
C GLN A 455 12.58 -15.48 20.50
N VAL A 456 12.07 -14.48 19.78
CA VAL A 456 12.13 -13.06 20.16
C VAL A 456 10.76 -12.41 20.07
N MET A 457 10.47 -11.51 21.00
CA MET A 457 9.32 -10.60 20.93
C MET A 457 9.82 -9.16 20.73
N LEU A 458 9.45 -8.54 19.62
CA LEU A 458 9.65 -7.12 19.36
C LEU A 458 8.56 -6.31 20.07
N SER A 459 8.94 -5.18 20.65
CA SER A 459 8.02 -4.26 21.31
C SER A 459 8.55 -2.82 21.28
N ASP A 460 7.74 -1.88 21.76
CA ASP A 460 8.30 -0.60 22.18
C ASP A 460 9.28 -0.82 23.33
N VAL A 461 10.26 0.07 23.47
CA VAL A 461 11.28 -0.04 24.52
C VAL A 461 10.68 -0.01 25.93
N GLU A 462 9.59 0.74 26.12
CA GLU A 462 8.86 0.84 27.38
C GLU A 462 8.24 -0.49 27.79
N ASP A 463 7.73 -1.26 26.84
CA ASP A 463 7.04 -2.54 27.07
C ASP A 463 7.99 -3.69 27.46
N CYS A 464 9.27 -3.61 27.08
CA CYS A 464 10.26 -4.61 27.44
C CYS A 464 11.15 -4.21 28.61
N THR A 465 11.16 -2.94 29.05
CA THR A 465 12.05 -2.49 30.13
C THR A 465 11.57 -3.03 31.49
N PRO A 466 12.46 -3.57 32.35
CA PRO A 466 13.93 -3.62 32.24
C PRO A 466 14.50 -4.84 31.49
N ASP A 467 13.66 -5.79 31.09
CA ASP A 467 14.03 -7.10 30.55
C ASP A 467 14.42 -7.10 29.05
N CYS A 468 14.58 -5.91 28.44
CA CYS A 468 15.00 -5.82 27.05
C CYS A 468 16.39 -6.45 26.89
N GLN A 469 16.51 -7.42 25.99
CA GLN A 469 17.79 -8.00 25.61
C GLN A 469 18.59 -7.07 24.69
N TYR A 470 17.88 -6.19 23.98
CA TYR A 470 18.39 -5.09 23.18
C TYR A 470 17.35 -3.98 23.21
N ARG A 471 17.80 -2.72 23.19
CA ARG A 471 16.94 -1.55 23.07
C ARG A 471 17.66 -0.41 22.34
N ASP A 472 16.90 0.33 21.55
CA ASP A 472 17.26 1.65 21.06
C ASP A 472 16.36 2.72 21.70
N ALA A 473 16.26 3.90 21.07
CA ALA A 473 15.46 5.01 21.56
C ALA A 473 13.93 4.78 21.50
N ARG A 474 13.44 3.89 20.63
CA ARG A 474 12.01 3.64 20.38
C ARG A 474 11.63 2.19 20.62
N PHE A 475 12.45 1.26 20.14
CA PHE A 475 12.12 -0.14 20.06
C PHE A 475 13.09 -0.98 20.89
N GLY A 476 12.63 -2.16 21.25
CA GLY A 476 13.46 -3.17 21.87
C GLY A 476 12.99 -4.56 21.52
N PHE A 477 13.79 -5.54 21.92
CA PHE A 477 13.35 -6.91 21.89
C PHE A 477 13.77 -7.65 23.15
N ARG A 478 12.96 -8.63 23.52
CA ARG A 478 13.21 -9.57 24.61
C ARG A 478 13.02 -11.00 24.14
N ALA A 479 13.45 -11.97 24.95
CA ALA A 479 13.12 -13.37 24.70
C ALA A 479 11.60 -13.52 24.52
N ALA A 480 11.19 -14.32 23.55
CA ALA A 480 9.78 -14.62 23.39
C ALA A 480 9.25 -15.28 24.67
N PRO A 481 8.10 -14.79 25.16
CA PRO A 481 7.53 -15.34 26.37
C PRO A 481 7.14 -16.81 26.15
N LEU A 482 7.40 -17.67 27.15
CA LEU A 482 7.11 -19.10 27.09
C LEU A 482 7.85 -19.88 25.97
N ALA A 483 9.03 -19.44 25.53
CA ALA A 483 9.80 -20.14 24.50
C ALA A 483 10.25 -21.57 24.89
N SER A 484 10.38 -21.85 26.19
CA SER A 484 10.90 -23.12 26.72
C SER A 484 9.95 -23.77 27.74
N PRO A 485 9.94 -25.12 27.88
CA PRO A 485 9.26 -25.78 29.00
C PRO A 485 9.73 -25.23 30.36
N GLY A 486 8.81 -25.08 31.29
CA GLY A 486 9.03 -24.47 32.61
C GLY A 486 9.02 -22.94 32.63
N ALA A 487 9.01 -22.26 31.48
CA ALA A 487 8.90 -20.81 31.44
C ALA A 487 7.53 -20.37 32.00
N VAL A 488 7.54 -19.26 32.74
CA VAL A 488 6.36 -18.69 33.42
C VAL A 488 6.16 -17.25 32.96
N LEU A 489 4.92 -16.90 32.64
CA LEU A 489 4.47 -15.51 32.52
C LEU A 489 3.53 -15.19 33.65
N SER A 490 3.66 -14.00 34.22
CA SER A 490 2.82 -13.52 35.32
C SER A 490 2.20 -12.18 34.94
N PHE A 491 0.90 -12.06 35.14
CA PHE A 491 0.11 -10.86 34.93
C PHE A 491 -0.55 -10.48 36.24
N ALA A 492 -0.26 -9.30 36.74
CA ALA A 492 -1.04 -8.73 37.84
C ALA A 492 -2.45 -8.37 37.30
N ALA A 493 -3.48 -8.56 38.12
CA ALA A 493 -4.86 -8.48 37.65
C ALA A 493 -5.23 -7.12 37.06
N CYS A 494 -4.71 -6.01 37.59
CA CYS A 494 -4.99 -4.68 37.03
C CYS A 494 -4.38 -4.44 35.62
N ARG A 495 -3.46 -5.30 35.17
CA ARG A 495 -2.94 -5.30 33.80
C ARG A 495 -3.74 -6.19 32.84
N LEU A 496 -4.67 -6.98 33.35
CA LEU A 496 -5.59 -7.75 32.54
C LEU A 496 -6.77 -6.85 32.14
N PRO A 497 -7.23 -6.91 30.88
CA PRO A 497 -8.46 -6.26 30.47
C PRO A 497 -9.66 -6.71 31.34
N HIS A 498 -10.51 -5.74 31.68
CA HIS A 498 -11.68 -5.90 32.54
C HIS A 498 -12.77 -4.89 32.15
N LEU A 499 -14.04 -5.15 32.49
CA LEU A 499 -15.17 -4.25 32.17
C LEU A 499 -15.34 -3.19 33.28
N ASP A 500 -15.83 -1.99 32.95
CA ASP A 500 -15.94 -0.83 33.85
C ASP A 500 -16.68 -1.06 35.19
N SER A 501 -17.40 -2.18 35.37
CA SER A 501 -17.98 -2.56 36.66
C SER A 501 -16.94 -3.10 37.66
N THR A 502 -15.72 -3.40 37.23
CA THR A 502 -14.61 -3.79 38.10
C THR A 502 -13.82 -2.58 38.57
N ARG A 503 -13.59 -2.48 39.88
CA ARG A 503 -12.70 -1.46 40.48
C ARG A 503 -11.32 -2.07 40.70
N SER A 504 -10.27 -1.29 40.46
CA SER A 504 -8.96 -1.60 41.03
C SER A 504 -8.93 -1.08 42.47
N GLU A 505 -8.87 -1.97 43.45
CA GLU A 505 -8.61 -1.63 44.86
C GLU A 505 -7.19 -2.07 45.22
N GLY A 506 -6.41 -1.22 45.90
CA GLY A 506 -5.10 -1.60 46.46
C GLY A 506 -4.05 -2.08 45.43
N ASP A 507 -3.30 -3.13 45.80
CA ASP A 507 -2.11 -3.72 45.14
C ASP A 507 -2.40 -4.37 43.77
N CYS A 508 -3.01 -3.65 42.82
CA CYS A 508 -3.23 -4.09 41.44
C CYS A 508 -4.20 -5.30 41.29
N ASP A 509 -5.26 -5.33 42.11
CA ASP A 509 -6.34 -6.32 42.02
C ASP A 509 -7.45 -5.92 41.03
N ALA A 510 -8.21 -6.92 40.55
CA ALA A 510 -9.47 -6.70 39.81
C ALA A 510 -10.67 -7.22 40.62
N VAL A 511 -11.54 -6.32 41.08
CA VAL A 511 -12.67 -6.64 41.97
C VAL A 511 -14.00 -6.53 41.23
N SER A 512 -14.86 -7.56 41.29
CA SER A 512 -16.26 -7.48 40.85
C SER A 512 -17.22 -7.95 41.94
N GLU A 513 -18.41 -7.32 41.97
CA GLU A 513 -19.57 -7.78 42.75
C GLU A 513 -20.79 -8.05 41.84
N THR A 514 -20.64 -7.82 40.54
CA THR A 514 -21.74 -7.88 39.56
C THR A 514 -21.54 -9.05 38.60
N PRO A 515 -22.61 -9.82 38.27
CA PRO A 515 -22.52 -10.89 37.28
C PRO A 515 -21.97 -10.36 35.94
N GLY A 516 -21.02 -11.09 35.34
CA GLY A 516 -20.32 -10.67 34.14
C GLY A 516 -18.83 -11.03 34.15
N PHE A 517 -18.09 -10.60 33.14
CA PHE A 517 -16.64 -10.80 33.10
C PHE A 517 -15.94 -9.95 34.16
N VAL A 518 -15.06 -10.60 34.91
CA VAL A 518 -14.18 -9.95 35.90
C VAL A 518 -12.85 -9.62 35.25
N THR A 519 -12.25 -10.59 34.56
CA THR A 519 -11.03 -10.40 33.76
C THR A 519 -11.13 -11.20 32.47
N PHE A 520 -10.47 -10.71 31.42
CA PHE A 520 -10.29 -11.41 30.16
C PHE A 520 -8.93 -11.01 29.57
N GLY A 521 -8.11 -11.98 29.17
CA GLY A 521 -6.75 -11.71 28.69
C GLY A 521 -5.78 -12.81 29.09
N PRO A 522 -4.47 -12.66 28.83
CA PRO A 522 -3.78 -11.43 28.41
C PRO A 522 -3.65 -11.28 26.89
N TYR A 523 -4.38 -12.06 26.09
CA TYR A 523 -4.26 -12.07 24.62
C TYR A 523 -2.85 -12.40 24.15
N ILE A 524 -2.21 -13.38 24.80
CA ILE A 524 -0.86 -13.80 24.43
C ILE A 524 -0.91 -14.87 23.35
N ARG A 525 -0.07 -14.73 22.34
CA ARG A 525 0.11 -15.78 21.34
C ARG A 525 0.92 -16.93 21.94
N LEU A 526 0.29 -18.09 22.05
CA LEU A 526 0.91 -19.33 22.50
C LEU A 526 1.27 -20.17 21.29
N ALA A 527 2.49 -20.70 21.29
CA ALA A 527 2.92 -21.70 20.31
C ALA A 527 2.19 -23.04 20.56
N PRO A 528 2.25 -23.99 19.60
CA PRO A 528 1.75 -25.33 19.86
C PRO A 528 2.44 -25.97 21.07
N GLY A 529 1.65 -26.55 21.98
CA GLY A 529 2.19 -27.15 23.20
C GLY A 529 1.18 -27.33 24.32
N ARG A 530 1.68 -27.84 25.45
CA ARG A 530 0.93 -27.97 26.70
C ARG A 530 1.25 -26.81 27.61
N TYR A 531 0.24 -26.30 28.27
CA TYR A 531 0.33 -25.16 29.16
C TYR A 531 -0.44 -25.43 30.44
N ARG A 532 -0.08 -24.71 31.50
CA ARG A 532 -0.83 -24.62 32.74
C ARG A 532 -1.09 -23.17 33.04
N PHE A 533 -2.32 -22.79 33.36
CA PHE A 533 -2.55 -21.48 33.97
C PHE A 533 -2.73 -21.65 35.48
N GLU A 534 -2.39 -20.61 36.22
CA GLU A 534 -2.60 -20.46 37.65
C GLU A 534 -3.28 -19.12 37.90
N LEU A 535 -4.48 -19.13 38.47
CA LEU A 535 -5.26 -17.94 38.76
C LEU A 535 -5.30 -17.76 40.27
N ASP A 536 -4.66 -16.70 40.77
CA ASP A 536 -4.71 -16.29 42.16
C ASP A 536 -5.93 -15.38 42.35
N TYR A 537 -6.89 -15.81 43.19
CA TYR A 537 -8.13 -15.07 43.43
C TYR A 537 -8.65 -15.28 44.85
N SER A 538 -9.58 -14.44 45.29
CA SER A 538 -10.40 -14.65 46.48
C SER A 538 -11.87 -14.35 46.18
N ALA A 539 -12.79 -15.11 46.76
CA ALA A 539 -14.22 -14.99 46.49
C ALA A 539 -15.04 -15.23 47.75
N ALA A 540 -16.15 -14.51 47.91
CA ALA A 540 -17.04 -14.64 49.06
C ALA A 540 -17.80 -15.98 49.07
N GLY A 541 -17.93 -16.59 50.25
CA GLY A 541 -18.65 -17.84 50.48
C GLY A 541 -17.89 -19.10 50.05
N HIS A 542 -18.51 -20.27 50.24
CA HIS A 542 -17.96 -21.58 49.85
C HIS A 542 -18.53 -22.11 48.51
N ALA A 543 -19.71 -21.62 48.10
CA ALA A 543 -20.38 -22.09 46.88
C ALA A 543 -19.68 -21.53 45.63
N PRO A 544 -19.80 -22.17 44.45
CA PRO A 544 -19.29 -21.62 43.20
C PRO A 544 -19.86 -20.21 42.93
N VAL A 545 -19.00 -19.23 42.74
CA VAL A 545 -19.38 -17.82 42.50
C VAL A 545 -19.45 -17.48 41.01
N GLY A 546 -18.80 -18.29 40.17
CA GLY A 546 -18.60 -17.99 38.77
C GLY A 546 -18.04 -19.17 37.97
N ASP A 547 -17.54 -18.86 36.79
CA ASP A 547 -16.84 -19.78 35.89
C ASP A 547 -15.54 -19.15 35.35
N TRP A 548 -14.67 -20.02 34.86
CA TRP A 548 -13.49 -19.65 34.11
C TRP A 548 -13.47 -20.43 32.80
N ASP A 549 -12.83 -19.86 31.80
CA ASP A 549 -12.49 -20.59 30.58
C ASP A 549 -11.12 -20.16 30.01
N VAL A 550 -10.57 -21.05 29.20
CA VAL A 550 -9.41 -20.77 28.34
C VAL A 550 -9.94 -20.73 26.93
N ALA A 551 -9.95 -19.56 26.33
CA ALA A 551 -10.37 -19.36 24.96
C ALA A 551 -9.19 -18.91 24.08
N VAL A 552 -9.31 -19.17 22.80
CA VAL A 552 -8.35 -18.71 21.78
C VAL A 552 -9.06 -17.96 20.68
N ASP A 553 -8.27 -17.20 19.93
CA ASP A 553 -8.71 -16.45 18.75
C ASP A 553 -9.82 -15.44 19.11
N LYS A 554 -9.58 -14.68 20.20
CA LYS A 554 -10.50 -13.67 20.74
C LYS A 554 -11.87 -14.25 21.10
N GLY A 555 -11.85 -15.39 21.78
CA GLY A 555 -13.05 -16.02 22.30
C GLY A 555 -13.83 -16.86 21.30
N GLN A 556 -13.36 -16.98 20.06
CA GLN A 556 -14.04 -17.76 19.02
C GLN A 556 -14.03 -19.27 19.28
N ARG A 557 -13.04 -19.75 20.05
CA ARG A 557 -12.92 -21.16 20.39
C ARG A 557 -12.53 -21.33 21.85
N VAL A 558 -13.36 -22.03 22.63
CA VAL A 558 -13.07 -22.40 24.01
C VAL A 558 -12.34 -23.74 24.02
N LEU A 559 -11.14 -23.76 24.60
CA LEU A 559 -10.33 -24.96 24.76
C LEU A 559 -10.73 -25.74 26.01
N GLN A 560 -11.04 -25.03 27.10
CA GLN A 560 -11.39 -25.61 28.39
C GLN A 560 -12.22 -24.62 29.21
N GLN A 561 -13.06 -25.12 30.12
CA GLN A 561 -13.83 -24.31 31.06
C GLN A 561 -14.09 -25.06 32.37
N GLY A 562 -14.37 -24.33 33.44
CA GLY A 562 -14.71 -24.92 34.75
C GLY A 562 -15.30 -23.90 35.74
N PRO A 563 -15.77 -24.35 36.91
CA PRO A 563 -16.33 -23.46 37.93
C PRO A 563 -15.25 -22.70 38.70
N LEU A 564 -15.56 -21.47 39.13
CA LEU A 564 -14.82 -20.71 40.14
C LEU A 564 -15.47 -20.92 41.51
N ALA A 565 -14.83 -21.70 42.37
CA ALA A 565 -15.29 -21.96 43.73
C ALA A 565 -15.17 -20.70 44.60
N GLY A 566 -16.10 -20.50 45.53
CA GLY A 566 -15.92 -19.53 46.62
C GLY A 566 -14.76 -19.93 47.52
N SER A 567 -14.10 -18.95 48.16
CA SER A 567 -12.95 -19.16 49.04
C SER A 567 -13.08 -18.51 50.41
N ASP A 568 -14.29 -18.09 50.80
CA ASP A 568 -14.57 -17.31 52.02
C ASP A 568 -13.70 -16.07 52.19
N GLY A 569 -13.37 -15.44 51.07
CA GLY A 569 -12.48 -14.28 51.02
C GLY A 569 -11.01 -14.61 51.27
N GLN A 570 -10.63 -15.87 51.43
CA GLN A 570 -9.23 -16.27 51.53
C GLN A 570 -8.59 -16.32 50.14
N PRO A 571 -7.36 -15.83 49.96
CA PRO A 571 -6.61 -16.03 48.73
C PRO A 571 -6.42 -17.52 48.42
N THR A 572 -6.72 -17.92 47.19
CA THR A 572 -6.55 -19.29 46.69
C THR A 572 -6.01 -19.26 45.27
N THR A 573 -5.38 -20.36 44.84
CA THR A 573 -4.84 -20.53 43.49
C THR A 573 -5.57 -21.65 42.77
N LEU A 574 -6.27 -21.32 41.69
CA LEU A 574 -6.83 -22.28 40.75
C LEU A 574 -5.78 -22.66 39.71
N SER A 575 -5.59 -23.95 39.44
CA SER A 575 -4.61 -24.40 38.44
C SER A 575 -5.17 -25.46 37.49
N HIS A 576 -5.05 -25.23 36.19
CA HIS A 576 -5.50 -26.16 35.15
C HIS A 576 -4.56 -26.21 33.95
N THR A 577 -4.47 -27.40 33.33
CA THR A 577 -3.64 -27.63 32.14
C THR A 577 -4.50 -27.68 30.88
N PHE A 578 -4.04 -27.02 29.82
CA PHE A 578 -4.65 -27.01 28.50
C PHE A 578 -3.60 -27.26 27.41
N SER A 579 -4.05 -27.57 26.19
CA SER A 579 -3.17 -27.76 25.03
C SER A 579 -3.58 -26.85 23.89
N VAL A 580 -2.61 -26.30 23.18
CA VAL A 580 -2.82 -25.52 21.96
C VAL A 580 -2.22 -26.31 20.80
N GLU A 581 -3.03 -26.66 19.80
CA GLU A 581 -2.59 -27.46 18.65
C GLU A 581 -1.87 -26.63 17.58
N GLY A 582 -2.12 -25.32 17.54
CA GLY A 582 -1.54 -24.36 16.60
C GLY A 582 -0.97 -23.15 17.35
N SER A 583 -0.42 -22.19 16.61
CA SER A 583 -0.18 -20.87 17.19
C SER A 583 -1.51 -20.14 17.32
N ALA A 584 -1.90 -19.75 18.53
CA ALA A 584 -3.18 -19.07 18.77
C ALA A 584 -3.06 -18.00 19.86
N GLU A 585 -3.84 -16.92 19.73
CA GLU A 585 -3.93 -15.87 20.76
C GLU A 585 -4.85 -16.36 21.88
N ALA A 586 -4.28 -16.69 23.03
CA ALA A 586 -4.98 -17.24 24.17
C ALA A 586 -5.40 -16.15 25.18
N GLU A 587 -6.62 -16.30 25.67
CA GLU A 587 -7.17 -15.56 26.79
C GLU A 587 -7.71 -16.54 27.84
N ILE A 588 -7.45 -16.25 29.11
CA ILE A 588 -8.08 -16.87 30.25
C ILE A 588 -9.11 -15.87 30.77
N ARG A 589 -10.36 -16.28 30.82
CA ARG A 589 -11.46 -15.41 31.23
C ARG A 589 -12.04 -15.91 32.53
N THR A 590 -12.40 -14.97 33.39
CA THR A 590 -13.09 -15.24 34.64
C THR A 590 -14.40 -14.48 34.63
N ARG A 591 -15.51 -15.15 34.91
CA ARG A 591 -16.84 -14.54 34.94
C ARG A 591 -17.57 -14.90 36.22
N LEU A 592 -18.24 -13.92 36.78
CA LEU A 592 -19.14 -14.08 37.90
C LEU A 592 -20.55 -14.42 37.38
N THR A 593 -21.17 -15.47 37.91
CA THR A 593 -22.51 -15.91 37.44
C THR A 593 -23.64 -15.49 38.37
N GLN A 594 -23.33 -15.14 39.61
CA GLN A 594 -24.27 -14.65 40.62
C GLN A 594 -23.66 -13.50 41.43
N PRO A 595 -24.46 -12.60 42.03
CA PRO A 595 -23.92 -11.50 42.83
C PRO A 595 -23.09 -12.03 44.02
N ALA A 596 -21.78 -11.84 43.96
CA ALA A 596 -20.82 -12.19 45.00
C ALA A 596 -19.54 -11.38 44.79
N ARG A 597 -18.82 -11.06 45.86
CA ARG A 597 -17.54 -10.36 45.75
C ARG A 597 -16.45 -11.34 45.32
N ILE A 598 -15.77 -11.04 44.22
CA ILE A 598 -14.58 -11.75 43.75
C ILE A 598 -13.46 -10.74 43.50
N VAL A 599 -12.25 -11.12 43.89
CA VAL A 599 -11.02 -10.37 43.69
C VAL A 599 -10.06 -11.27 42.93
N VAL A 600 -9.66 -10.89 41.73
CA VAL A 600 -8.57 -11.54 41.00
C VAL A 600 -7.29 -10.79 41.33
N HIS A 601 -6.25 -11.51 41.76
CA HIS A 601 -4.96 -10.95 42.15
C HIS A 601 -3.93 -11.07 41.03
N ALA A 602 -3.80 -12.28 40.47
CA ALA A 602 -2.83 -12.54 39.41
C ALA A 602 -3.23 -13.72 38.53
N LEU A 603 -2.69 -13.73 37.32
CA LEU A 603 -2.76 -14.84 36.39
C LEU A 603 -1.33 -15.22 35.99
N ARG A 604 -0.98 -16.50 36.15
CA ARG A 604 0.26 -17.05 35.60
C ARG A 604 -0.03 -18.06 34.52
N ILE A 605 0.84 -18.13 33.52
CA ILE A 605 0.80 -19.14 32.46
C ILE A 605 2.18 -19.79 32.41
N VAL A 606 2.21 -21.11 32.48
CA VAL A 606 3.42 -21.93 32.50
C VAL A 606 3.40 -22.82 31.26
N ARG A 607 4.50 -22.88 30.52
CA ARG A 607 4.66 -23.89 29.47
C ARG A 607 5.12 -25.19 30.11
N LEU A 608 4.44 -26.29 29.83
CA LEU A 608 4.73 -27.60 30.41
C LEU A 608 5.75 -28.39 29.60
#